data_AF-A0A969F2L1-F1
#
_entry.id   AF-A0A969F2L1-F1
#
_cell.length_a   1.000
_cell.length_b   1.000
_cell.length_c   1.000
_cell.angle_alpha   90.00
_cell.angle_beta   90.00
_cell.angle_gamma   90.00
#
_symmetry.space_group_name_H-M   'P 1'
#
loop_
_entity.id
_entity.type
_entity.pdbx_description
1 polymer ?
#
loop_
_entity_poly.entity_id
_entity_poly.type
_entity_poly.pdbx_seq_one_letter_code
_entity_poly.pdbx_strand_id
1 'polypeptide(L)'
;MSRAGQASDDAVDRPTFAPRCLCLDLEVGIDDDRIHRFGAVRADTNAQLTHKSGSLAAALESLDRLAEGAAFLLGHNIVAFDLPHLAAASPGLKLLELPVVDTLRLNPLAFPRNPYHHLVKHYQDGQLKRVQVNDPLLDVGLTLELFRDQSESLAETHRTHPDLVCAWHWLTTREAGSAGTNSFFTKVRGAVRPTDGEAHAAIERLLAGHACMTHGEAAMANAEALGWAFAYALAWLSVAGGNSVMPPWVRHQFPEAGALVKRLREVACADAGCAWCRERHDAS
;
A
#
# COMPACT_ATOMS: atom_id res chain seq x y z
N MET A 1 19.78 48.58 31.94
CA MET A 1 19.90 48.23 30.51
C MET A 1 19.56 46.76 30.36
N SER A 2 18.26 46.43 30.27
CA SER A 2 17.79 45.06 30.00
C SER A 2 17.64 44.88 28.49
N ARG A 3 18.37 43.92 27.92
CA ARG A 3 18.13 43.46 26.55
C ARG A 3 17.13 42.30 26.60
N ALA A 4 15.94 42.55 26.07
CA ALA A 4 15.04 41.51 25.60
C ALA A 4 15.70 40.80 24.41
N GLY A 5 15.78 39.47 24.48
CA GLY A 5 16.07 38.60 23.35
C GLY A 5 14.80 37.84 23.02
N GLN A 6 14.11 38.26 21.96
CA GLN A 6 13.06 37.49 21.30
C GLN A 6 13.69 36.23 20.71
N ALA A 7 13.26 35.06 21.16
CA ALA A 7 13.42 33.82 20.40
C ALA A 7 12.23 33.74 19.45
N SER A 8 12.54 33.81 18.15
CA SER A 8 11.61 33.67 17.04
C SER A 8 11.11 32.23 16.94
N ASP A 9 9.78 32.12 16.94
CA ASP A 9 9.01 30.90 16.79
C ASP A 9 8.83 30.63 15.28
N ASP A 10 9.83 30.02 14.64
CA ASP A 10 9.72 29.58 13.24
C ASP A 10 9.23 28.12 13.20
N ALA A 11 7.96 27.92 13.57
CA ALA A 11 7.23 26.73 13.17
C ALA A 11 6.98 26.81 11.66
N VAL A 12 7.84 26.17 10.87
CA VAL A 12 7.62 26.00 9.43
C VAL A 12 6.27 25.32 9.24
N ASP A 13 5.29 26.07 8.75
CA ASP A 13 3.94 25.63 8.39
C ASP A 13 4.05 24.61 7.25
N ARG A 14 4.22 23.33 7.62
CA ARG A 14 4.14 22.24 6.65
C ARG A 14 2.70 22.22 6.13
N PRO A 15 2.48 22.24 4.81
CA PRO A 15 1.13 22.15 4.27
C PRO A 15 0.43 20.94 4.89
N THR A 16 -0.76 21.17 5.43
CA THR A 16 -1.54 20.14 6.10
C THR A 16 -1.79 19.00 5.10
N PHE A 17 -1.36 17.78 5.41
CA PHE A 17 -1.65 16.61 4.57
C PHE A 17 -3.16 16.32 4.67
N ALA A 18 -3.87 16.80 3.67
CA ALA A 18 -5.32 16.77 3.56
C ALA A 18 -5.69 16.26 2.16
N PRO A 19 -5.46 14.96 1.86
CA PRO A 19 -5.77 14.40 0.56
C PRO A 19 -7.26 14.55 0.26
N ARG A 20 -7.60 14.78 -1.02
CA ARG A 20 -8.99 14.81 -1.47
C ARG A 20 -9.56 13.38 -1.57
N CYS A 21 -9.64 12.66 -0.45
CA CYS A 21 -10.17 11.30 -0.41
C CYS A 21 -11.30 11.16 0.61
N LEU A 22 -12.10 10.12 0.42
CA LEU A 22 -12.94 9.55 1.46
C LEU A 22 -12.23 8.31 2.01
N CYS A 23 -11.85 8.35 3.28
CA CYS A 23 -11.34 7.18 3.99
C CYS A 23 -12.48 6.50 4.73
N LEU A 24 -12.59 5.17 4.66
CA LEU A 24 -13.67 4.43 5.32
C LEU A 24 -13.20 3.07 5.85
N ASP A 25 -13.96 2.57 6.82
CA ASP A 25 -13.81 1.26 7.44
C ASP A 25 -15.21 0.71 7.79
N LEU A 26 -15.43 -0.59 7.54
CA LEU A 26 -16.67 -1.30 7.84
C LEU A 26 -16.47 -2.33 8.97
N GLU A 27 -17.47 -2.43 9.85
CA GLU A 27 -17.70 -3.63 10.68
C GLU A 27 -18.77 -4.49 10.03
N VAL A 28 -18.38 -5.69 9.60
CA VAL A 28 -19.26 -6.69 9.00
C VAL A 28 -19.44 -7.88 9.95
N GLY A 29 -20.67 -8.38 10.08
CA GLY A 29 -20.97 -9.57 10.86
C GLY A 29 -20.35 -10.83 10.24
N ILE A 30 -19.62 -11.61 11.03
CA ILE A 30 -18.97 -12.86 10.56
C ILE A 30 -20.02 -13.91 10.14
N ASP A 31 -21.18 -13.92 10.80
CA ASP A 31 -22.22 -14.94 10.59
C ASP A 31 -23.21 -14.58 9.46
N ASP A 32 -23.43 -13.29 9.21
CA ASP A 32 -24.47 -12.82 8.28
C ASP A 32 -23.93 -12.02 7.08
N ASP A 33 -22.63 -11.71 7.07
CA ASP A 33 -21.94 -10.95 6.02
C ASP A 33 -22.53 -9.55 5.80
N ARG A 34 -23.22 -9.00 6.82
CA ARG A 34 -23.88 -7.69 6.73
C ARG A 34 -23.09 -6.60 7.41
N ILE A 35 -23.11 -5.42 6.79
CA ILE A 35 -22.57 -4.20 7.38
C ILE A 35 -23.40 -3.85 8.61
N HIS A 36 -22.77 -3.90 9.79
CA HIS A 36 -23.37 -3.50 11.05
C HIS A 36 -23.01 -2.07 11.41
N ARG A 37 -21.76 -1.68 11.17
CA ARG A 37 -21.26 -0.33 11.45
C ARG A 37 -20.29 0.09 10.36
N PHE A 38 -20.11 1.39 10.25
CA PHE A 38 -19.01 1.95 9.47
C PHE A 38 -18.62 3.32 10.00
N GLY A 39 -17.39 3.69 9.69
CA GLY A 39 -16.82 5.01 9.91
C GLY A 39 -16.30 5.54 8.59
N ALA A 40 -16.42 6.85 8.37
CA ALA A 40 -15.87 7.49 7.20
C ALA A 40 -15.44 8.93 7.51
N VAL A 41 -14.32 9.35 6.91
CA VAL A 41 -13.77 10.70 7.01
C VAL A 41 -13.41 11.21 5.62
N ARG A 42 -13.90 12.41 5.30
CA ARG A 42 -13.51 13.17 4.12
C ARG A 42 -12.32 14.05 4.47
N ALA A 43 -11.11 13.61 4.11
CA ALA A 43 -9.87 14.10 4.72
C ALA A 43 -9.54 15.59 4.44
N ASP A 44 -10.00 16.15 3.32
CA ASP A 44 -9.81 17.56 2.95
C ASP A 44 -10.82 18.52 3.59
N THR A 45 -12.01 18.04 3.96
CA THR A 45 -13.04 18.87 4.62
C THR A 45 -13.19 18.56 6.11
N ASN A 46 -12.54 17.49 6.57
CA ASN A 46 -12.71 16.91 7.90
C ASN A 46 -14.16 16.53 8.23
N ALA A 47 -15.03 16.38 7.22
CA ALA A 47 -16.40 15.90 7.41
C ALA A 47 -16.36 14.40 7.75
N GLN A 48 -17.19 13.99 8.71
CA GLN A 48 -17.19 12.63 9.22
C GLN A 48 -18.60 12.05 9.20
N LEU A 49 -18.70 10.75 9.01
CA LEU A 49 -19.94 10.00 9.08
C LEU A 49 -19.71 8.70 9.84
N THR A 50 -20.66 8.33 10.69
CA THR A 50 -20.68 7.02 11.33
C THR A 50 -22.06 6.40 11.22
N HIS A 51 -22.09 5.09 11.05
CA HIS A 51 -23.29 4.28 11.19
C HIS A 51 -23.06 3.29 12.33
N LYS A 52 -23.94 3.31 13.33
CA LYS A 52 -23.91 2.36 14.46
C LYS A 52 -25.23 1.59 14.63
N SER A 53 -26.33 2.16 14.14
CA SER A 53 -27.68 1.60 14.17
C SER A 53 -28.59 2.39 13.22
N GLY A 54 -29.81 1.89 12.99
CA GLY A 54 -30.82 2.53 12.15
C GLY A 54 -30.82 2.01 10.71
N SER A 55 -31.36 2.81 9.78
CA SER A 55 -31.48 2.40 8.37
C SER A 55 -30.11 2.43 7.69
N LEU A 56 -29.58 1.25 7.36
CA LEU A 56 -28.34 1.12 6.58
C LEU A 56 -28.46 1.81 5.22
N ALA A 57 -29.59 1.69 4.52
CA ALA A 57 -29.79 2.31 3.22
C ALA A 57 -29.63 3.84 3.27
N ALA A 58 -30.25 4.51 4.25
CA ALA A 58 -30.11 5.96 4.43
C ALA A 58 -28.68 6.37 4.84
N ALA A 59 -27.99 5.51 5.59
CA ALA A 59 -26.59 5.73 5.96
C ALA A 59 -25.67 5.61 4.73
N LEU A 60 -25.88 4.61 3.87
CA LEU A 60 -25.14 4.45 2.62
C LEU A 60 -25.39 5.59 1.63
N GLU A 61 -26.62 6.11 1.52
CA GLU A 61 -26.88 7.33 0.74
C GLU A 61 -26.12 8.54 1.29
N SER A 62 -25.99 8.64 2.62
CA SER A 62 -25.22 9.72 3.25
C SER A 62 -23.72 9.55 3.03
N LEU A 63 -23.24 8.31 3.00
CA LEU A 63 -21.86 7.97 2.67
C LEU A 63 -21.54 8.35 1.21
N ASP A 64 -22.44 8.05 0.28
CA ASP A 64 -22.29 8.41 -1.13
C ASP A 64 -22.23 9.93 -1.33
N ARG A 65 -23.10 10.68 -0.64
CA ARG A 65 -23.05 12.14 -0.61
C ARG A 65 -21.74 12.68 -0.01
N LEU A 66 -21.23 12.06 1.05
CA LEU A 66 -19.96 12.44 1.65
C LEU A 66 -18.77 12.19 0.69
N ALA A 67 -18.88 11.17 -0.18
CA ALA A 67 -17.89 10.86 -1.20
C ALA A 67 -17.89 11.86 -2.37
N GLU A 68 -18.93 12.69 -2.54
CA GLU A 68 -19.03 13.62 -3.67
C GLU A 68 -17.80 14.54 -3.76
N GLY A 69 -17.21 14.61 -4.95
CA GLY A 69 -16.00 15.39 -5.21
C GLY A 69 -14.72 14.81 -4.60
N ALA A 70 -14.73 13.58 -4.05
CA ALA A 70 -13.52 12.86 -3.69
C ALA A 70 -12.77 12.45 -4.96
N ALA A 71 -11.44 12.50 -4.90
CA ALA A 71 -10.58 12.05 -5.98
C ALA A 71 -10.36 10.52 -5.92
N PHE A 72 -10.45 9.92 -4.73
CA PHE A 72 -10.29 8.48 -4.52
C PHE A 72 -10.88 8.02 -3.18
N LEU A 73 -11.12 6.72 -3.06
CA LEU A 73 -11.36 6.02 -1.80
C LEU A 73 -10.05 5.54 -1.18
N LEU A 74 -10.01 5.57 0.14
CA LEU A 74 -8.89 5.09 0.94
C LEU A 74 -9.42 4.15 2.04
N GLY A 75 -8.68 3.11 2.36
CA GLY A 75 -8.99 2.25 3.50
C GLY A 75 -7.86 1.24 3.73
N HIS A 76 -8.05 0.37 4.73
CA HIS A 76 -7.13 -0.71 5.03
C HIS A 76 -7.75 -2.04 4.62
N ASN A 77 -7.20 -2.70 3.59
CA ASN A 77 -7.80 -3.88 2.96
C ASN A 77 -9.13 -3.59 2.22
N ILE A 78 -9.38 -2.32 1.91
CA ILE A 78 -10.64 -1.82 1.32
C ILE A 78 -11.03 -2.54 0.02
N VAL A 79 -10.06 -2.94 -0.79
CA VAL A 79 -10.31 -3.60 -2.07
C VAL A 79 -10.87 -5.01 -1.89
N ALA A 80 -10.33 -5.76 -0.94
CA ALA A 80 -10.71 -7.15 -0.72
C ALA A 80 -11.82 -7.31 0.34
N PHE A 81 -12.09 -6.25 1.11
CA PHE A 81 -13.05 -6.29 2.21
C PHE A 81 -14.20 -5.31 1.98
N ASP A 82 -14.00 -4.01 2.20
CA ASP A 82 -15.11 -3.05 2.29
C ASP A 82 -15.91 -2.90 0.99
N LEU A 83 -15.24 -2.80 -0.16
CA LEU A 83 -15.91 -2.57 -1.45
C LEU A 83 -16.85 -3.72 -1.86
N PRO A 84 -16.46 -5.01 -1.76
CA PRO A 84 -17.40 -6.12 -1.94
C PRO A 84 -18.68 -6.01 -1.12
N HIS A 85 -18.58 -5.65 0.17
CA HIS A 85 -19.75 -5.54 1.05
C HIS A 85 -20.60 -4.31 0.70
N LEU A 86 -19.99 -3.18 0.36
CA LEU A 86 -20.71 -2.00 -0.12
C LEU A 86 -21.46 -2.28 -1.43
N ALA A 87 -20.81 -2.97 -2.38
CA ALA A 87 -21.43 -3.36 -3.64
C ALA A 87 -22.56 -4.37 -3.45
N ALA A 88 -22.43 -5.32 -2.50
CA ALA A 88 -23.48 -6.26 -2.16
C ALA A 88 -24.68 -5.58 -1.49
N ALA A 89 -24.43 -4.61 -0.59
CA ALA A 89 -25.47 -3.89 0.13
C ALA A 89 -26.19 -2.84 -0.74
N SER A 90 -25.45 -2.14 -1.61
CA SER A 90 -25.99 -1.11 -2.51
C SER A 90 -25.10 -0.93 -3.74
N PRO A 91 -25.36 -1.68 -4.84
CA PRO A 91 -24.49 -1.66 -6.03
C PRO A 91 -24.54 -0.34 -6.80
N GLY A 92 -25.54 0.53 -6.54
CA GLY A 92 -25.73 1.81 -7.23
C GLY A 92 -24.98 3.00 -6.59
N LEU A 93 -24.13 2.76 -5.58
CA LEU A 93 -23.35 3.82 -4.95
C LEU A 93 -22.30 4.37 -5.92
N LYS A 94 -22.31 5.68 -6.16
CA LYS A 94 -21.35 6.33 -7.06
C LYS A 94 -19.92 6.25 -6.53
N LEU A 95 -19.75 6.17 -5.21
CA LEU A 95 -18.44 6.00 -4.59
C LEU A 95 -17.71 4.74 -5.09
N LEU A 96 -18.44 3.70 -5.51
CA LEU A 96 -17.84 2.46 -6.04
C LEU A 96 -17.13 2.66 -7.38
N GLU A 97 -17.39 3.78 -8.08
CA GLU A 97 -16.72 4.16 -9.33
C GLU A 97 -15.43 4.95 -9.09
N LEU A 98 -15.18 5.39 -7.84
CA LEU A 98 -13.99 6.17 -7.52
C LEU A 98 -12.72 5.31 -7.61
N PRO A 99 -11.59 5.91 -8.03
CA PRO A 99 -10.28 5.28 -7.89
C PRO A 99 -10.01 4.88 -6.44
N VAL A 100 -9.29 3.78 -6.21
CA VAL A 100 -9.08 3.24 -4.87
C VAL A 100 -7.60 3.11 -4.54
N VAL A 101 -7.24 3.49 -3.32
CA VAL A 101 -5.92 3.26 -2.73
C VAL A 101 -6.10 2.38 -1.49
N ASP A 102 -5.42 1.24 -1.48
CA ASP A 102 -5.48 0.29 -0.37
C ASP A 102 -4.17 0.35 0.44
N THR A 103 -4.26 0.82 1.67
CA THR A 103 -3.08 0.98 2.54
C THR A 103 -2.47 -0.37 2.92
N LEU A 104 -3.24 -1.48 2.95
CA LEU A 104 -2.68 -2.81 3.21
C LEU A 104 -1.74 -3.22 2.07
N ARG A 105 -2.14 -2.97 0.81
CA ARG A 105 -1.32 -3.28 -0.37
C ARG A 105 -0.06 -2.44 -0.46
N LEU A 106 -0.12 -1.16 -0.10
CA LEU A 106 1.06 -0.28 -0.09
C LEU A 106 2.07 -0.65 1.00
N ASN A 107 1.61 -1.28 2.08
CA ASN A 107 2.39 -1.45 3.30
C ASN A 107 3.74 -2.17 3.12
N PRO A 108 3.83 -3.31 2.39
CA PRO A 108 5.11 -3.99 2.18
C PRO A 108 6.08 -3.21 1.29
N LEU A 109 5.57 -2.31 0.45
CA LEU A 109 6.39 -1.44 -0.40
C LEU A 109 6.92 -0.24 0.40
N ALA A 110 6.07 0.35 1.25
CA ALA A 110 6.43 1.48 2.09
C ALA A 110 7.37 1.10 3.24
N PHE A 111 7.23 -0.10 3.81
CA PHE A 111 8.02 -0.54 4.97
C PHE A 111 8.60 -1.95 4.78
N PRO A 112 9.46 -2.19 3.78
CA PRO A 112 9.93 -3.53 3.42
C PRO A 112 10.69 -4.25 4.56
N ARG A 113 11.33 -3.50 5.47
CA ARG A 113 12.03 -4.09 6.64
C ARG A 113 11.10 -4.55 7.74
N ASN A 114 10.02 -3.79 7.98
CA ASN A 114 9.17 -3.91 9.17
C ASN A 114 7.68 -3.66 8.80
N PRO A 115 7.09 -4.49 7.92
CA PRO A 115 5.77 -4.21 7.35
C PRO A 115 4.65 -4.17 8.40
N TYR A 116 4.79 -4.84 9.55
CA TYR A 116 3.76 -4.85 10.59
C TYR A 116 3.85 -3.72 11.61
N HIS A 117 5.04 -3.17 11.85
CA HIS A 117 5.28 -2.36 13.05
C HIS A 117 4.53 -1.02 13.07
N HIS A 118 4.05 -0.50 11.94
CA HIS A 118 3.47 0.84 11.90
C HIS A 118 1.99 0.90 12.34
N LEU A 119 1.15 -0.03 11.91
CA LEU A 119 -0.20 -0.19 12.50
C LEU A 119 -0.11 -0.69 13.94
N VAL A 120 0.78 -1.65 14.17
CA VAL A 120 0.92 -2.34 15.44
C VAL A 120 1.44 -1.42 16.55
N LYS A 121 2.22 -0.37 16.25
CA LYS A 121 2.63 0.65 17.24
C LYS A 121 1.43 1.23 17.99
N HIS A 122 0.34 1.55 17.29
CA HIS A 122 -0.85 2.12 17.91
C HIS A 122 -1.65 1.08 18.73
N TYR A 123 -1.62 -0.20 18.33
CA TYR A 123 -2.31 -1.28 19.06
C TYR A 123 -1.47 -1.90 20.20
N GLN A 124 -0.14 -1.77 20.19
CA GLN A 124 0.77 -2.38 21.19
C GLN A 124 1.28 -1.40 22.26
N ASP A 125 1.15 -0.08 22.06
CA ASP A 125 1.49 0.91 23.10
C ASP A 125 0.47 0.91 24.28
N GLY A 126 -0.62 0.14 24.18
CA GLY A 126 -1.52 -0.19 25.27
C GLY A 126 -1.32 -1.63 25.73
N GLN A 127 -0.70 -1.83 26.89
CA GLN A 127 -0.48 -3.12 27.52
C GLN A 127 -1.70 -4.06 27.46
N LEU A 128 -1.43 -5.36 27.23
CA LEU A 128 -2.27 -6.51 27.55
C LEU A 128 -3.47 -6.20 28.48
N LYS A 129 -4.68 -6.03 27.92
CA LYS A 129 -5.99 -6.45 28.47
C LYS A 129 -7.16 -5.70 27.82
N ARG A 130 -8.21 -6.48 27.56
CA ARG A 130 -9.60 -6.15 27.20
C ARG A 130 -9.87 -6.12 25.70
N VAL A 131 -10.88 -6.89 25.32
CA VAL A 131 -11.67 -6.76 24.10
C VAL A 131 -11.97 -5.27 23.91
N GLN A 132 -11.14 -4.60 23.12
CA GLN A 132 -11.35 -3.21 22.76
C GLN A 132 -12.53 -3.21 21.80
N VAL A 133 -13.55 -2.40 22.11
CA VAL A 133 -14.69 -2.23 21.22
C VAL A 133 -14.13 -1.67 19.91
N ASN A 134 -14.24 -2.42 18.81
CA ASN A 134 -13.91 -1.91 17.49
C ASN A 134 -14.70 -0.61 17.26
N ASP A 135 -14.02 0.43 16.79
CA ASP A 135 -14.62 1.73 16.46
C ASP A 135 -14.14 2.13 15.07
N PRO A 136 -14.97 1.94 14.03
CA PRO A 136 -14.56 2.16 12.64
C PRO A 136 -14.07 3.58 12.37
N LEU A 137 -14.56 4.57 13.12
CA LEU A 137 -14.11 5.95 12.95
C LEU A 137 -12.68 6.14 13.46
N LEU A 138 -12.31 5.44 14.54
CA LEU A 138 -10.94 5.44 15.05
C LEU A 138 -10.00 4.73 14.05
N ASP A 139 -10.43 3.59 13.52
CA ASP A 139 -9.65 2.82 12.53
C ASP A 139 -9.43 3.62 11.23
N VAL A 140 -10.42 4.43 10.80
CA VAL A 140 -10.25 5.40 9.71
C VAL A 140 -9.19 6.46 10.01
N GLY A 141 -9.17 6.99 11.24
CA GLY A 141 -8.15 7.95 11.68
C GLY A 141 -6.75 7.36 11.59
N LEU A 142 -6.56 6.16 12.13
CA LEU A 142 -5.30 5.42 12.05
C LEU A 142 -4.89 5.11 10.61
N THR A 143 -5.86 4.80 9.74
CA THR A 143 -5.60 4.56 8.32
C THR A 143 -5.11 5.81 7.59
N LEU A 144 -5.65 6.99 7.91
CA LEU A 144 -5.17 8.28 7.36
C LEU A 144 -3.76 8.61 7.83
N GLU A 145 -3.44 8.36 9.10
CA GLU A 145 -2.08 8.50 9.65
C GLU A 145 -1.11 7.54 8.95
N LEU A 146 -1.46 6.26 8.83
CA LEU A 146 -0.67 5.28 8.09
C LEU A 146 -0.46 5.70 6.63
N PHE A 147 -1.50 6.19 5.96
CA PHE A 147 -1.37 6.63 4.56
C PHE A 147 -0.40 7.81 4.40
N ARG A 148 -0.37 8.73 5.38
CA ARG A 148 0.65 9.79 5.43
C ARG A 148 2.04 9.20 5.56
N ASP A 149 2.26 8.32 6.54
CA ASP A 149 3.56 7.68 6.77
C ASP A 149 4.03 6.90 5.53
N GLN A 150 3.12 6.17 4.88
CA GLN A 150 3.39 5.44 3.64
C GLN A 150 3.76 6.39 2.49
N SER A 151 3.07 7.53 2.37
CA SER A 151 3.36 8.55 1.36
C SER A 151 4.75 9.16 1.57
N GLU A 152 5.10 9.50 2.81
CA GLU A 152 6.41 10.05 3.17
C GLU A 152 7.53 9.02 2.94
N SER A 153 7.33 7.77 3.37
CA SER A 153 8.31 6.69 3.19
C SER A 153 8.56 6.36 1.72
N LEU A 154 7.50 6.31 0.90
CA LEU A 154 7.64 6.04 -0.53
C LEU A 154 8.24 7.23 -1.29
N ALA A 155 7.98 8.47 -0.86
CA ALA A 155 8.68 9.64 -1.38
C ALA A 155 10.18 9.60 -1.04
N GLU A 156 10.54 9.20 0.18
CA GLU A 156 11.95 8.99 0.56
C GLU A 156 12.60 7.87 -0.24
N THR A 157 11.88 6.76 -0.41
CA THR A 157 12.35 5.63 -1.22
C THR A 157 12.55 6.06 -2.67
N HIS A 158 11.68 6.91 -3.23
CA HIS A 158 11.86 7.42 -4.58
C HIS A 158 13.12 8.30 -4.71
N ARG A 159 13.43 9.12 -3.70
CA ARG A 159 14.63 9.96 -3.68
C ARG A 159 15.92 9.15 -3.59
N THR A 160 15.91 8.05 -2.84
CA THR A 160 17.11 7.25 -2.55
C THR A 160 17.30 6.04 -3.46
N HIS A 161 16.19 5.45 -3.91
CA HIS A 161 16.12 4.23 -4.72
C HIS A 161 15.05 4.39 -5.83
N PRO A 162 15.24 5.32 -6.79
CA PRO A 162 14.22 5.64 -7.80
C PRO A 162 13.81 4.45 -8.66
N ASP A 163 14.72 3.50 -8.89
CA ASP A 163 14.45 2.29 -9.67
C ASP A 163 13.41 1.38 -8.99
N LEU A 164 13.41 1.28 -7.65
CA LEU A 164 12.38 0.51 -6.92
C LEU A 164 11.00 1.09 -7.15
N VAL A 165 10.85 2.40 -6.97
CA VAL A 165 9.56 3.07 -7.12
C VAL A 165 9.12 3.11 -8.59
N CYS A 166 10.07 3.17 -9.54
CA CYS A 166 9.80 2.98 -10.96
C CYS A 166 9.20 1.59 -11.23
N ALA A 167 9.88 0.54 -10.77
CA ALA A 167 9.42 -0.84 -10.94
C ALA A 167 8.06 -1.07 -10.28
N TRP A 168 7.86 -0.62 -9.04
CA TRP A 168 6.58 -0.77 -8.33
C TRP A 168 5.44 -0.02 -9.00
N HIS A 169 5.66 1.21 -9.46
CA HIS A 169 4.64 1.95 -10.20
C HIS A 169 4.20 1.15 -11.42
N TRP A 170 5.15 0.66 -12.22
CA TRP A 170 4.83 -0.12 -13.42
C TRP A 170 4.12 -1.45 -13.11
N LEU A 171 4.63 -2.22 -12.14
CA LEU A 171 4.11 -3.55 -11.77
C LEU A 171 2.71 -3.51 -11.18
N THR A 172 2.40 -2.51 -10.35
CA THR A 172 1.14 -2.44 -9.58
C THR A 172 -0.01 -1.75 -10.30
N THR A 173 0.22 -1.30 -11.54
CA THR A 173 -0.74 -0.51 -12.34
C THR A 173 -1.01 -1.09 -13.73
N ARG A 174 -0.83 -2.40 -13.89
CA ARG A 174 -1.13 -3.12 -15.14
C ARG A 174 -2.59 -3.54 -15.24
N GLU A 175 -3.24 -3.80 -14.10
CA GLU A 175 -4.61 -4.31 -14.04
C GLU A 175 -5.66 -3.21 -14.16
N ALA A 176 -6.86 -3.58 -14.62
CA ALA A 176 -8.05 -2.72 -14.53
C ALA A 176 -8.35 -2.38 -13.05
N GLY A 177 -8.86 -1.17 -12.79
CA GLY A 177 -9.11 -0.71 -11.42
C GLY A 177 -7.89 -0.15 -10.66
N SER A 178 -6.70 -0.15 -11.27
CA SER A 178 -5.47 0.39 -10.66
C SER A 178 -5.32 1.91 -10.71
N ALA A 179 -6.36 2.64 -11.14
CA ALA A 179 -6.31 4.10 -11.35
C ALA A 179 -5.90 4.88 -10.08
N GLY A 180 -6.33 4.43 -8.90
CA GLY A 180 -5.96 5.05 -7.63
C GLY A 180 -4.48 4.85 -7.31
N THR A 181 -4.00 3.62 -7.37
CA THR A 181 -2.56 3.27 -7.24
C THR A 181 -1.68 4.01 -8.26
N ASN A 182 -2.11 4.11 -9.51
CA ASN A 182 -1.41 4.86 -10.56
C ASN A 182 -1.32 6.36 -10.25
N SER A 183 -2.42 6.95 -9.80
CA SER A 183 -2.44 8.36 -9.39
C SER A 183 -1.55 8.61 -8.17
N PHE A 184 -1.55 7.68 -7.21
CA PHE A 184 -0.69 7.72 -6.04
C PHE A 184 0.80 7.68 -6.43
N PHE A 185 1.25 6.71 -7.21
CA PHE A 185 2.65 6.65 -7.63
C PHE A 185 3.04 7.80 -8.57
N THR A 186 2.13 8.30 -9.39
CA THR A 186 2.34 9.52 -10.19
C THR A 186 2.63 10.71 -9.29
N LYS A 187 1.90 10.85 -8.17
CA LYS A 187 2.14 11.89 -7.17
C LYS A 187 3.48 11.70 -6.43
N VAL A 188 3.80 10.48 -6.03
CA VAL A 188 5.07 10.14 -5.34
C VAL A 188 6.28 10.41 -6.25
N ARG A 189 6.20 10.05 -7.53
CA ARG A 189 7.30 10.19 -8.48
C ARG A 189 7.39 11.56 -9.16
N GLY A 190 6.30 12.33 -9.15
CA GLY A 190 6.19 13.53 -9.98
C GLY A 190 6.24 13.25 -11.49
N ALA A 191 6.00 12.00 -11.89
CA ALA A 191 6.11 11.53 -13.27
C ALA A 191 5.03 10.49 -13.56
N VAL A 192 4.53 10.50 -14.80
CA VAL A 192 3.54 9.53 -15.29
C VAL A 192 4.06 8.09 -15.19
N ARG A 193 3.15 7.14 -15.36
CA ARG A 193 3.45 5.71 -15.37
C ARG A 193 4.65 5.40 -16.28
N PRO A 194 5.67 4.65 -15.80
CA PRO A 194 6.79 4.23 -16.63
C PRO A 194 6.34 3.43 -17.84
N THR A 195 7.09 3.56 -18.92
CA THR A 195 7.03 2.66 -20.08
C THR A 195 7.62 1.29 -19.72
N ASP A 196 7.32 0.27 -20.53
CA ASP A 196 7.90 -1.07 -20.36
C ASP A 196 9.44 -1.04 -20.41
N GLY A 197 10.02 -0.22 -21.30
CA GLY A 197 11.49 -0.07 -21.39
C GLY A 197 12.12 0.55 -20.14
N GLU A 198 11.52 1.61 -19.59
CA GLU A 198 11.99 2.24 -18.35
C GLU A 198 11.89 1.29 -17.16
N ALA A 199 10.78 0.54 -17.07
CA ALA A 199 10.55 -0.40 -15.99
C ALA A 199 11.48 -1.62 -16.07
N HIS A 200 11.67 -2.21 -17.26
CA HIS A 200 12.60 -3.32 -17.45
C HIS A 200 14.03 -2.90 -17.10
N ALA A 201 14.48 -1.74 -17.60
CA ALA A 201 15.81 -1.24 -17.29
C ALA A 201 16.01 -0.99 -15.78
N ALA A 202 14.97 -0.49 -15.08
CA ALA A 202 15.01 -0.34 -13.62
C ALA A 202 15.10 -1.70 -12.90
N ILE A 203 14.27 -2.67 -13.30
CA ILE A 203 14.28 -4.02 -12.70
C ILE A 203 15.62 -4.72 -12.96
N GLU A 204 16.18 -4.62 -14.15
CA GLU A 204 17.51 -5.18 -14.46
C GLU A 204 18.59 -4.63 -13.54
N ARG A 205 18.62 -3.31 -13.30
CA ARG A 205 19.55 -2.67 -12.35
C ARG A 205 19.34 -3.14 -10.92
N LEU A 206 18.09 -3.37 -10.50
CA LEU A 206 17.77 -3.86 -9.16
C LEU A 206 18.21 -5.32 -8.96
N LEU A 207 18.14 -6.15 -10.00
CA LEU A 207 18.50 -7.56 -9.92
C LEU A 207 19.99 -7.80 -10.13
N ALA A 208 20.67 -6.91 -10.86
CA ALA A 208 22.10 -7.00 -11.14
C ALA A 208 22.90 -7.15 -9.82
N GLY A 209 23.62 -8.26 -9.69
CA GLY A 209 24.44 -8.58 -8.51
C GLY A 209 23.65 -8.98 -7.26
N HIS A 210 22.32 -9.07 -7.32
CA HIS A 210 21.46 -9.38 -6.17
C HIS A 210 20.53 -10.60 -6.39
N ALA A 211 20.35 -11.00 -7.65
CA ALA A 211 19.49 -12.09 -8.07
C ALA A 211 19.91 -12.66 -9.45
N CYS A 212 19.35 -13.83 -9.78
CA CYS A 212 19.49 -14.47 -11.08
C CYS A 212 18.82 -13.63 -12.18
N MET A 213 19.62 -13.11 -13.11
CA MET A 213 19.13 -12.28 -14.23
C MET A 213 18.20 -13.04 -15.18
N THR A 214 18.53 -14.29 -15.53
CA THR A 214 17.68 -15.11 -16.41
C THR A 214 16.28 -15.35 -15.82
N HIS A 215 16.19 -15.60 -14.51
CA HIS A 215 14.91 -15.70 -13.83
C HIS A 215 14.21 -14.35 -13.70
N GLY A 216 14.97 -13.26 -13.59
CA GLY A 216 14.48 -11.89 -13.65
C GLY A 216 13.81 -11.55 -14.98
N GLU A 217 14.47 -11.85 -16.10
CA GLU A 217 13.94 -11.69 -17.46
C GLU A 217 12.65 -12.47 -17.66
N ALA A 218 12.62 -13.74 -17.23
CA ALA A 218 11.40 -14.55 -17.26
C ALA A 218 10.28 -13.94 -16.40
N ALA A 219 10.59 -13.36 -15.24
CA ALA A 219 9.61 -12.68 -14.41
C ALA A 219 9.09 -11.39 -15.06
N MET A 220 9.95 -10.59 -15.70
CA MET A 220 9.55 -9.40 -16.45
C MET A 220 8.65 -9.75 -17.65
N ALA A 221 8.98 -10.81 -18.39
CA ALA A 221 8.16 -11.31 -19.49
C ALA A 221 6.75 -11.75 -19.03
N ASN A 222 6.61 -12.13 -17.75
CA ASN A 222 5.33 -12.52 -17.13
C ASN A 222 4.78 -11.46 -16.17
N ALA A 223 5.25 -10.20 -16.26
CA ALA A 223 4.89 -9.16 -15.30
C ALA A 223 3.39 -8.84 -15.27
N GLU A 224 2.66 -9.10 -16.35
CA GLU A 224 1.19 -8.95 -16.38
C GLU A 224 0.49 -9.91 -15.42
N ALA A 225 0.94 -11.16 -15.34
CA ALA A 225 0.38 -12.15 -14.41
C ALA A 225 0.96 -12.00 -12.99
N LEU A 226 2.20 -11.50 -12.87
CA LEU A 226 2.89 -11.43 -11.59
C LEU A 226 2.68 -10.12 -10.83
N GLY A 227 2.43 -9.00 -11.53
CA GLY A 227 2.12 -7.67 -10.99
C GLY A 227 2.57 -7.41 -9.55
N TRP A 228 1.59 -7.39 -8.63
CA TRP A 228 1.80 -7.17 -7.19
C TRP A 228 2.76 -8.17 -6.54
N ALA A 229 2.68 -9.46 -6.91
CA ALA A 229 3.57 -10.48 -6.37
C ALA A 229 5.04 -10.18 -6.69
N PHE A 230 5.33 -9.69 -7.91
CA PHE A 230 6.68 -9.28 -8.28
C PHE A 230 7.08 -7.98 -7.56
N ALA A 231 6.16 -7.03 -7.37
CA ALA A 231 6.44 -5.82 -6.59
C ALA A 231 6.86 -6.16 -5.15
N TYR A 232 6.16 -7.10 -4.51
CA TYR A 232 6.51 -7.58 -3.17
C TYR A 232 7.82 -8.36 -3.13
N ALA A 233 8.11 -9.16 -4.16
CA ALA A 233 9.41 -9.83 -4.26
C ALA A 233 10.56 -8.81 -4.36
N LEU A 234 10.41 -7.76 -5.17
CA LEU A 234 11.40 -6.67 -5.27
C LEU A 234 11.53 -5.89 -3.95
N ALA A 235 10.41 -5.63 -3.25
CA ALA A 235 10.44 -5.01 -1.93
C ALA A 235 11.20 -5.86 -0.92
N TRP A 236 10.97 -7.17 -0.90
CA TRP A 236 11.71 -8.09 -0.05
C TRP A 236 13.20 -8.13 -0.41
N LEU A 237 13.53 -8.16 -1.71
CA LEU A 237 14.91 -8.17 -2.21
C LEU A 237 15.69 -6.90 -1.83
N SER A 238 15.04 -5.74 -1.84
CA SER A 238 15.65 -4.44 -1.52
C SER A 238 16.23 -4.36 -0.09
N VAL A 239 15.82 -5.27 0.79
CA VAL A 239 16.24 -5.35 2.19
C VAL A 239 16.82 -6.72 2.54
N ALA A 240 17.06 -7.57 1.53
CA ALA A 240 17.60 -8.90 1.73
C ALA A 240 19.02 -8.83 2.33
N GLY A 241 19.27 -9.59 3.39
CA GLY A 241 20.50 -9.53 4.20
C GLY A 241 20.29 -9.02 5.63
N GLY A 242 19.11 -8.47 5.95
CA GLY A 242 18.61 -8.28 7.32
C GLY A 242 17.46 -9.24 7.68
N ASN A 243 16.74 -8.97 8.77
CA ASN A 243 15.55 -9.73 9.22
C ASN A 243 14.30 -9.50 8.32
N SER A 244 14.42 -9.65 7.00
CA SER A 244 13.31 -9.42 6.08
C SER A 244 12.34 -10.61 6.07
N VAL A 245 11.09 -10.38 6.48
CA VAL A 245 10.03 -11.40 6.52
C VAL A 245 8.88 -10.97 5.61
N MET A 246 8.53 -11.83 4.66
CA MET A 246 7.34 -11.61 3.82
C MET A 246 6.07 -11.74 4.68
N PRO A 247 5.19 -10.73 4.68
CA PRO A 247 3.96 -10.75 5.49
C PRO A 247 3.14 -12.03 5.25
N PRO A 248 2.68 -12.76 6.29
CA PRO A 248 1.70 -13.83 6.15
C PRO A 248 0.55 -13.57 5.17
N TRP A 249 -0.07 -12.39 5.18
CA TRP A 249 -1.17 -12.08 4.27
C TRP A 249 -0.69 -11.97 2.81
N VAL A 250 0.51 -11.45 2.56
CA VAL A 250 1.13 -11.45 1.23
C VAL A 250 1.38 -12.88 0.77
N ARG A 251 1.91 -13.75 1.62
CA ARG A 251 2.14 -15.17 1.27
C ARG A 251 0.84 -15.91 0.96
N HIS A 252 -0.27 -15.50 1.58
CA HIS A 252 -1.57 -16.10 1.36
C HIS A 252 -2.25 -15.59 0.08
N GLN A 253 -2.27 -14.27 -0.14
CA GLN A 253 -2.96 -13.65 -1.28
C GLN A 253 -2.11 -13.57 -2.55
N PHE A 254 -0.77 -13.56 -2.41
CA PHE A 254 0.20 -13.45 -3.50
C PHE A 254 1.29 -14.52 -3.33
N PRO A 255 0.95 -15.83 -3.35
CA PRO A 255 1.91 -16.91 -3.11
C PRO A 255 3.10 -16.89 -4.08
N GLU A 256 2.90 -16.35 -5.29
CA GLU A 256 3.93 -16.16 -6.30
C GLU A 256 5.07 -15.26 -5.80
N ALA A 257 4.82 -14.34 -4.86
CA ALA A 257 5.85 -13.45 -4.33
C ALA A 257 6.97 -14.26 -3.64
N GLY A 258 6.59 -15.22 -2.81
CA GLY A 258 7.55 -16.13 -2.15
C GLY A 258 8.24 -17.05 -3.15
N ALA A 259 7.49 -17.57 -4.13
CA ALA A 259 8.05 -18.40 -5.19
C ALA A 259 9.06 -17.63 -6.06
N LEU A 260 8.80 -16.36 -6.34
CA LEU A 260 9.72 -15.47 -7.08
C LEU A 260 10.99 -15.22 -6.28
N VAL A 261 10.90 -14.88 -4.99
CA VAL A 261 12.10 -14.70 -4.15
C VAL A 261 12.97 -15.96 -4.17
N LYS A 262 12.36 -17.13 -3.98
CA LYS A 262 13.05 -18.42 -4.05
C LYS A 262 13.70 -18.64 -5.42
N ARG A 263 12.94 -18.46 -6.50
CA ARG A 263 13.43 -18.67 -7.87
C ARG A 263 14.58 -17.71 -8.21
N LEU A 264 14.46 -16.45 -7.83
CA LEU A 264 15.44 -15.41 -8.15
C LEU A 264 16.77 -15.61 -7.38
N ARG A 265 16.74 -16.15 -6.15
CA ARG A 265 17.94 -16.22 -5.31
C ARG A 265 18.49 -17.63 -5.13
N GLU A 266 17.63 -18.62 -5.00
CA GLU A 266 17.98 -19.96 -4.51
C GLU A 266 17.98 -21.03 -5.60
N VAL A 267 17.45 -20.74 -6.79
CA VAL A 267 17.40 -21.67 -7.92
C VAL A 267 18.39 -21.21 -8.99
N ALA A 268 19.31 -22.09 -9.37
CA ALA A 268 20.22 -21.82 -10.47
C ALA A 268 19.49 -21.89 -11.82
N CYS A 269 19.75 -20.92 -12.70
CA CYS A 269 19.30 -20.99 -14.09
C CYS A 269 20.21 -21.90 -14.93
N ALA A 270 19.76 -22.26 -16.14
CA ALA A 270 20.55 -23.05 -17.08
C ALA A 270 21.64 -22.26 -17.81
N ASP A 271 21.65 -20.92 -17.70
CA ASP A 271 22.65 -20.07 -18.33
C ASP A 271 23.98 -20.10 -17.55
N ALA A 272 24.99 -20.75 -18.13
CA ALA A 272 26.36 -20.76 -17.61
C ALA A 272 27.00 -19.36 -17.55
N GLY A 273 26.44 -18.40 -18.30
CA GLY A 273 26.79 -16.98 -18.32
C GLY A 273 26.27 -16.17 -17.13
N CYS A 274 25.34 -16.70 -16.33
CA CYS A 274 24.74 -15.97 -15.20
C CYS A 274 25.72 -15.76 -14.04
N ALA A 275 26.18 -14.52 -13.84
CA ALA A 275 27.15 -14.18 -12.80
C ALA A 275 26.65 -14.49 -11.38
N TRP A 276 25.41 -14.13 -11.05
CA TRP A 276 24.81 -14.41 -9.74
C TRP A 276 24.76 -15.91 -9.45
N CYS A 277 24.33 -16.72 -10.42
CA CYS A 277 24.21 -18.16 -10.21
C CYS A 277 25.58 -18.82 -10.05
N ARG A 278 26.59 -18.40 -10.82
CA ARG A 278 27.96 -18.91 -10.62
C ARG A 278 28.48 -18.59 -9.23
N GLU A 279 28.36 -17.34 -8.78
CA GLU A 279 28.85 -16.94 -7.45
C GLU A 279 28.12 -17.65 -6.31
N ARG A 280 26.80 -17.88 -6.44
CA ARG A 280 25.96 -18.36 -5.34
C ARG A 280 25.75 -19.88 -5.32
N HIS A 281 25.81 -20.53 -6.47
CA HIS A 281 25.42 -21.94 -6.66
C HIS A 281 26.51 -22.81 -7.30
N ASP A 282 27.61 -22.26 -7.80
CA ASP A 282 28.79 -23.10 -8.11
C ASP A 282 29.42 -23.52 -6.78
N ALA A 283 29.08 -24.74 -6.35
CA ALA A 283 29.84 -25.42 -5.32
C ALA A 283 31.21 -25.81 -5.92
N SER A 284 32.27 -25.18 -5.43
CA SER A 284 33.60 -25.82 -5.44
C SER A 284 33.62 -27.00 -4.47
#